data_AF-A0ABD4Z5V0-F1
#
_entry.id   AF-A0ABD4Z5V0-F1
#
_cell.length_a   1.000
_cell.length_b   1.000
_cell.length_c   1.000
_cell.angle_alpha   90.00
_cell.angle_beta   90.00
_cell.angle_gamma   90.00
#
_symmetry.space_group_name_H-M   'P 1'
#
loop_
_entity.id
_entity.type
_entity.pdbx_description
1 polymer ?
#
loop_
_entity_poly.entity_id
_entity_poly.type
_entity_poly.pdbx_seq_one_letter_code
_entity_poly.pdbx_strand_id
1 'polypeptide(L)'
;MIIKIERRNPGIVAHLLKKELRSTIDKHPWMRKSVRAVITSPDKFLVIVENKLDNVKTLELVLSIVERFFKDYEIKKVSEST
;
A
#
# COMPACT_ATOMS: atom_id res chain seq x y z
N MET A 1 9.23 9.59 -6.73
CA MET A 1 8.20 8.73 -7.38
C MET A 1 7.36 8.08 -6.31
N ILE A 2 6.04 8.24 -6.37
CA ILE A 2 5.10 7.74 -5.40
C ILE A 2 4.14 6.78 -6.10
N ILE A 3 4.02 5.55 -5.61
CA ILE A 3 3.03 4.59 -6.11
C ILE A 3 1.84 4.60 -5.16
N LYS A 4 0.65 4.85 -5.71
CA LYS A 4 -0.62 4.83 -4.99
C LYS A 4 -1.40 3.60 -5.42
N ILE A 5 -1.80 2.77 -4.48
CA ILE A 5 -2.70 1.63 -4.69
C ILE A 5 -4.05 1.99 -4.08
N GLU A 6 -5.07 2.13 -4.91
CA GLU A 6 -6.39 2.59 -4.51
C GLU A 6 -7.44 1.48 -4.65
N ARG A 7 -8.33 1.39 -3.66
CA ARG A 7 -9.50 0.51 -3.72
C ARG A 7 -10.75 1.23 -3.23
N ARG A 8 -11.87 1.06 -3.94
CA ARG A 8 -13.19 1.54 -3.54
C ARG A 8 -13.97 0.48 -2.75
N ASN A 9 -14.82 0.90 -1.81
CA ASN A 9 -15.66 0.06 -0.96
C ASN A 9 -14.91 -1.07 -0.22
N PRO A 10 -13.78 -0.80 0.45
CA PRO A 10 -12.98 -1.85 1.08
C PRO A 10 -13.63 -2.41 2.35
N GLY A 11 -14.58 -1.69 2.97
CA GLY A 11 -15.31 -2.13 4.16
C GLY A 11 -14.41 -2.64 5.29
N ILE A 12 -14.76 -3.77 5.89
CA ILE A 12 -13.96 -4.42 6.94
C ILE A 12 -12.61 -4.94 6.42
N VAL A 13 -12.50 -5.23 5.12
CA VAL A 13 -11.30 -5.78 4.51
C VAL A 13 -10.15 -4.78 4.54
N ALA A 14 -10.43 -3.46 4.45
CA ALA A 14 -9.41 -2.41 4.65
C ALA A 14 -8.70 -2.53 6.00
N HIS A 15 -9.43 -2.91 7.05
CA HIS A 15 -8.88 -3.03 8.40
C HIS A 15 -7.96 -4.25 8.51
N LEU A 16 -8.37 -5.38 7.90
CA LEU A 16 -7.57 -6.60 7.82
C LEU A 16 -6.28 -6.38 7.02
N LEU A 17 -6.39 -5.74 5.85
CA LEU A 17 -5.25 -5.39 5.01
C LEU A 17 -4.29 -4.45 5.74
N LYS A 18 -4.79 -3.43 6.43
CA LYS A 18 -3.96 -2.51 7.23
C LYS A 18 -3.20 -3.26 8.33
N LYS A 19 -3.84 -4.24 8.99
CA LYS A 19 -3.21 -5.08 10.02
C LYS A 19 -2.10 -5.96 9.42
N GLU A 20 -2.37 -6.60 8.29
CA GLU A 20 -1.39 -7.45 7.59
C GLU A 20 -0.18 -6.65 7.07
N LEU A 21 -0.42 -5.46 6.49
CA LEU A 21 0.63 -4.55 6.07
C LEU A 21 1.50 -4.12 7.26
N ARG A 22 0.88 -3.78 8.40
CA ARG A 22 1.62 -3.41 9.62
C ARG A 22 2.48 -4.56 10.13
N SER A 23 1.92 -5.76 10.23
CA SER A 23 2.66 -6.99 10.60
C SER A 23 3.85 -7.24 9.68
N THR A 24 3.67 -7.04 8.37
CA THR A 24 4.76 -7.18 7.40
C THR A 24 5.83 -6.11 7.57
N ILE A 25 5.44 -4.84 7.76
CA ILE A 25 6.38 -3.74 8.01
C ILE A 25 7.17 -3.98 9.29
N ASP A 26 6.57 -4.56 10.33
CA ASP A 26 7.26 -4.88 11.58
C ASP A 26 8.28 -6.03 11.40
N LYS A 27 8.01 -6.99 10.51
CA LYS A 27 8.99 -8.02 10.10
C LYS A 27 10.07 -7.48 9.16
N HIS A 28 9.78 -6.41 8.44
CA HIS A 28 10.65 -5.81 7.44
C HIS A 28 10.83 -4.30 7.69
N PRO A 29 11.60 -3.89 8.73
CA PRO A 29 11.65 -2.50 9.18
C PRO A 29 12.11 -1.48 8.12
N TRP A 30 12.86 -1.94 7.11
CA TRP A 30 13.27 -1.13 5.96
C TRP A 30 12.08 -0.57 5.16
N MET A 31 10.91 -1.24 5.19
CA MET A 31 9.68 -0.76 4.56
C MET A 31 9.02 0.41 5.29
N ARG A 32 9.32 0.61 6.59
CA ARG A 32 8.60 1.56 7.47
C ARG A 32 8.68 3.01 6.97
N LYS A 33 9.78 3.38 6.32
CA LYS A 33 9.96 4.73 5.75
C LYS A 33 9.40 4.87 4.34
N SER A 34 9.03 3.77 3.70
CA SER A 34 8.61 3.71 2.29
C SER A 34 7.12 3.44 2.15
N VAL A 35 6.47 2.75 3.10
CA VAL A 35 5.06 2.35 2.97
C VAL A 35 4.18 3.10 3.97
N ARG A 36 3.12 3.73 3.48
CA ARG A 36 2.04 4.31 4.29
C ARG A 36 0.70 3.75 3.84
N ALA A 37 -0.11 3.26 4.77
CA ALA A 37 -1.46 2.77 4.49
C ALA A 37 -2.49 3.66 5.18
N VAL A 38 -3.39 4.25 4.40
CA VAL A 38 -4.38 5.23 4.85
C VAL A 38 -5.77 4.79 4.40
N ILE A 39 -6.70 4.75 5.35
CA ILE A 39 -8.13 4.64 5.05
C ILE A 39 -8.61 6.10 4.93
N THR A 40 -8.89 6.55 3.72
CA THR A 40 -9.26 7.96 3.46
C THR A 40 -10.76 8.19 3.57
N SER A 41 -11.57 7.15 3.42
CA SER A 41 -13.01 7.15 3.71
C SER A 41 -13.48 5.71 3.97
N PRO A 42 -14.72 5.49 4.44
CA PRO A 42 -15.31 4.15 4.54
C PRO A 42 -15.20 3.35 3.23
N ASP A 43 -15.23 4.10 2.12
CA ASP A 43 -15.24 3.59 0.76
C ASP A 43 -13.90 3.72 0.05
N LYS A 44 -12.82 4.16 0.69
CA LYS A 44 -11.52 4.32 0.02
C LYS A 44 -10.34 3.91 0.89
N PHE A 45 -9.58 2.94 0.39
CA PHE A 45 -8.30 2.56 0.93
C PHE A 45 -7.18 2.99 -0.01
N LEU A 46 -6.11 3.54 0.55
CA LEU A 46 -4.94 4.01 -0.17
C LEU A 46 -3.67 3.46 0.47
N VAL A 47 -2.86 2.74 -0.30
CA VAL A 47 -1.47 2.43 0.06
C VAL A 47 -0.55 3.31 -0.76
N ILE A 48 0.37 3.97 -0.09
CA ILE A 48 1.37 4.86 -0.67
C ILE A 48 2.73 4.19 -0.48
N VAL A 49 3.45 3.99 -1.57
CA VAL A 49 4.84 3.52 -1.56
C VAL A 49 5.74 4.62 -2.10
N GLU A 50 6.51 5.25 -1.22
CA GLU A 50 7.52 6.27 -1.50
C GLU A 50 8.83 5.61 -1.98
N ASN A 51 9.33 6.02 -3.14
CA ASN A 51 10.54 5.46 -3.74
C ASN A 51 11.82 5.95 -3.06
N LYS A 52 12.30 5.21 -2.06
CA LYS A 52 13.65 5.35 -1.48
C LYS A 52 14.42 4.06 -1.70
N LEU A 53 15.56 4.14 -2.42
CA LEU A 53 16.67 3.19 -2.69
C LEU A 53 16.44 1.65 -2.81
N ASP A 54 15.36 1.04 -2.29
CA ASP A 54 15.08 -0.42 -2.28
C ASP A 54 13.62 -0.75 -2.61
N ASN A 55 13.11 -0.16 -3.70
CA ASN A 55 11.67 -0.03 -3.88
C ASN A 55 10.99 -1.19 -4.63
N VAL A 56 11.74 -2.04 -5.34
CA VAL A 56 11.16 -3.15 -6.12
C VAL A 56 10.62 -4.23 -5.18
N LYS A 57 11.44 -4.72 -4.24
CA LYS A 57 11.02 -5.72 -3.24
C LYS A 57 9.91 -5.18 -2.33
N THR A 58 9.99 -3.90 -1.95
CA THR A 58 8.92 -3.23 -1.17
C THR A 58 7.59 -3.31 -1.93
N LEU A 59 7.62 -2.92 -3.20
CA LEU A 59 6.43 -2.88 -4.03
C LEU A 59 5.86 -4.28 -4.28
N GLU A 60 6.70 -5.26 -4.61
CA GLU A 60 6.28 -6.65 -4.83
C GLU A 60 5.59 -7.24 -3.59
N LEU A 61 6.14 -7.02 -2.40
CA LEU A 61 5.52 -7.46 -1.15
C LEU A 61 4.18 -6.76 -0.92
N VAL A 62 4.13 -5.44 -1.09
CA VAL A 62 2.88 -4.68 -0.90
C VAL A 62 1.81 -5.13 -1.89
N LEU A 63 2.15 -5.32 -3.16
CA LEU A 63 1.22 -5.81 -4.18
C LEU A 63 0.74 -7.22 -3.85
N SER A 64 1.64 -8.15 -3.49
CA SER A 64 1.29 -9.50 -3.08
C SER A 64 0.33 -9.51 -1.87
N ILE A 65 0.54 -8.61 -0.90
CA ILE A 65 -0.39 -8.47 0.22
C ILE A 65 -1.73 -7.95 -0.29
N VAL A 66 -1.76 -6.86 -1.06
CA VAL A 66 -3.01 -6.27 -1.57
C VAL A 66 -3.82 -7.27 -2.40
N GLU A 67 -3.18 -8.00 -3.30
CA GLU A 67 -3.80 -9.00 -4.18
C GLU A 67 -4.48 -10.15 -3.44
N ARG A 68 -3.98 -10.51 -2.25
CA ARG A 68 -4.63 -11.52 -1.39
C ARG A 68 -5.99 -11.04 -0.86
N PHE A 69 -6.21 -9.73 -0.74
CA PHE A 69 -7.45 -9.16 -0.22
C PHE A 69 -8.34 -8.58 -1.30
N PHE A 70 -7.76 -7.97 -2.35
CA PHE A 70 -8.48 -7.28 -3.41
C PHE A 70 -7.98 -7.73 -4.77
N LYS A 71 -8.89 -8.26 -5.60
CA LYS A 71 -8.59 -8.60 -6.99
C LYS A 71 -8.73 -7.40 -7.94
N ASP A 72 -9.41 -6.35 -7.50
CA ASP A 72 -9.76 -5.19 -8.31
C ASP A 72 -9.29 -3.88 -7.65
N TYR A 73 -8.01 -3.57 -7.79
CA TYR A 73 -7.39 -2.33 -7.30
C TYR A 73 -6.77 -1.53 -8.44
N GLU A 74 -6.58 -0.23 -8.23
CA GLU A 74 -5.98 0.67 -9.23
C GLU A 74 -4.58 1.10 -8.77
N ILE A 75 -3.58 1.02 -9.66
CA ILE A 75 -2.22 1.52 -9.40
C ILE A 75 -2.02 2.86 -10.12
N LYS A 76 -1.71 3.93 -9.37
CA LYS A 76 -1.34 5.24 -9.91
C LYS A 76 0.11 5.54 -9.59
N LYS A 77 0.93 5.77 -10.62
CA LYS A 77 2.30 6.26 -10.48
C LYS A 77 2.27 7.78 -10.54
N VAL A 78 2.71 8.43 -9.47
CA VAL A 78 2.85 9.89 -9.40
C VAL A 78 4.34 10.21 -9.41
N SER A 79 4.81 10.74 -10.54
CA SER A 79 6.10 11.41 -10.58
C SER A 79 5.92 12.78 -9.91
N GLU A 80 6.77 13.12 -8.95
CA GLU A 80 6.78 14.47 -8.40
C GLU A 80 7.23 15.40 -9.53
N SER A 81 6.28 16.14 -10.09
CA SER A 81 6.56 17.26 -10.98
C SER A 81 6.81 18.49 -10.11
N THR A 82 7.99 18.61 -9.52
CA THR A 82 8.55 19.90 -9.07
C THR A 82 10.07 19.80 -8.99
#